data_AF-A0AAQ3TG14-F1
#
_entry.id   AF-A0AAQ3TG14-F1
#
_cell.length_a   1.000
_cell.length_b   1.000
_cell.length_c   1.000
_cell.angle_alpha   90.00
_cell.angle_beta   90.00
_cell.angle_gamma   90.00
#
_symmetry.space_group_name_H-M   'P 1'
#
loop_
_entity.id
_entity.type
_entity.pdbx_description
1 polymer ?
#
loop_
_entity_poly.entity_id
_entity_poly.type
_entity_poly.pdbx_seq_one_letter_code
_entity_poly.pdbx_strand_id
1 'polypeptide(L)'
;MLMEMLRYTSATIQQEILDLMAFNVQKAIRNEIGDAKFCLIVDESRDESKKEQMALVVRFVDKDGFVRERFLDLIHVNDTYSRNS
;
A
#
# COMPACT_ATOMS: atom_id res chain seq x y z
N MET A 1 -30.77 5.72 -13.79
CA MET A 1 -30.57 4.93 -12.57
C MET A 1 -29.91 3.57 -12.85
N LEU A 2 -30.50 2.65 -13.64
CA LEU A 2 -29.85 1.36 -13.96
C LEU A 2 -28.53 1.48 -14.77
N MET A 3 -28.43 2.44 -15.69
CA MET A 3 -27.17 2.68 -16.43
C MET A 3 -26.05 3.30 -15.60
N GLU A 4 -26.34 3.91 -14.44
CA GLU A 4 -25.28 4.38 -13.54
C GLU A 4 -24.67 3.24 -12.75
N MET A 5 -25.50 2.34 -12.22
CA MET A 5 -25.00 1.17 -11.50
C MET A 5 -24.12 0.30 -12.39
N LEU A 6 -24.51 0.06 -13.64
CA LEU A 6 -23.72 -0.71 -14.61
C LEU A 6 -22.34 -0.08 -14.93
N ARG A 7 -22.25 1.26 -14.88
CA ARG A 7 -20.99 1.99 -15.07
C ARG A 7 -20.08 1.80 -13.84
N TYR A 8 -20.58 2.03 -12.63
CA TYR A 8 -19.78 1.86 -11.41
C TYR A 8 -19.44 0.39 -11.08
N THR A 9 -20.11 -0.59 -11.70
CA THR A 9 -19.76 -2.02 -11.60
C THR A 9 -18.84 -2.53 -12.71
N SER A 10 -18.48 -1.69 -13.69
CA SER A 10 -17.50 -2.09 -14.70
C SER A 10 -16.11 -2.23 -14.07
N ALA A 11 -15.40 -3.31 -14.38
CA ALA A 11 -14.05 -3.56 -13.87
C ALA A 11 -13.11 -2.36 -14.08
N THR A 12 -13.22 -1.69 -15.23
CA THR A 12 -12.43 -0.49 -15.53
C THR A 12 -12.72 0.67 -14.57
N ILE A 13 -13.99 0.94 -14.30
CA ILE A 13 -14.40 2.05 -13.43
C ILE A 13 -14.05 1.73 -11.97
N GLN A 14 -14.19 0.46 -11.56
CA GLN A 14 -13.75 0.02 -10.23
C GLN A 14 -12.23 0.20 -10.06
N GLN A 15 -11.43 -0.15 -11.08
CA GLN A 15 -10.00 0.04 -11.05
C GLN A 15 -9.61 1.53 -10.96
N GLU A 16 -10.23 2.39 -11.78
CA GLU A 16 -9.97 3.84 -11.73
C GLU A 16 -10.31 4.44 -10.36
N ILE A 17 -11.42 4.00 -9.75
CA ILE A 17 -11.80 4.42 -8.40
C ILE A 17 -10.78 3.94 -7.36
N LEU A 18 -10.35 2.68 -7.44
CA LEU A 18 -9.32 2.12 -6.56
C LEU A 18 -8.01 2.89 -6.68
N ASP A 19 -7.55 3.17 -7.89
CA ASP A 19 -6.33 3.91 -8.16
C ASP A 19 -6.41 5.33 -7.60
N LEU A 20 -7.55 6.01 -7.79
CA LEU A 20 -7.79 7.34 -7.23
C LEU A 20 -7.79 7.32 -5.69
N MET A 21 -8.42 6.33 -5.09
CA MET A 21 -8.44 6.14 -3.64
C MET A 21 -7.02 5.89 -3.10
N ALA A 22 -6.27 4.98 -3.71
CA ALA A 22 -4.90 4.67 -3.35
C ALA A 22 -4.00 5.91 -3.45
N PHE A 23 -4.11 6.67 -4.54
CA PHE A 23 -3.39 7.94 -4.71
C PHE A 23 -3.72 8.94 -3.60
N ASN A 24 -5.00 9.11 -3.26
CA ASN A 24 -5.41 10.04 -2.21
C ASN A 24 -4.89 9.62 -0.83
N VAL A 25 -4.90 8.33 -0.51
CA VAL A 25 -4.35 7.79 0.73
C VAL A 25 -2.84 8.01 0.80
N GLN A 26 -2.10 7.66 -0.26
CA GLN A 26 -0.65 7.87 -0.33
C GLN A 26 -0.28 9.35 -0.23
N LYS A 27 -1.05 10.23 -0.88
CA LYS A 27 -0.87 11.68 -0.78
C LYS A 27 -1.12 12.19 0.63
N ALA A 28 -2.14 11.68 1.32
CA ALA A 28 -2.41 12.02 2.71
C ALA A 28 -1.26 11.59 3.63
N ILE A 29 -0.75 10.36 3.48
CA ILE A 29 0.41 9.85 4.22
C ILE A 29 1.64 10.73 3.96
N ARG A 30 1.92 11.07 2.70
CA ARG A 30 3.03 11.97 2.34
C ARG A 30 2.91 13.34 3.02
N ASN A 31 1.70 13.92 3.03
CA ASN A 31 1.45 15.21 3.67
C ASN A 31 1.58 15.14 5.20
N GLU A 32 1.21 14.01 5.80
CA GLU A 32 1.36 13.76 7.24
C GLU A 32 2.83 13.69 7.65
N ILE A 33 3.67 13.03 6.84
CA ILE A 33 5.13 12.97 7.04
C ILE A 33 5.76 14.35 6.83
N GLY A 34 5.37 15.05 5.75
CA GLY A 34 5.97 16.34 5.38
C GLY A 34 7.48 16.22 5.19
N ASP A 35 8.24 17.03 5.94
CA ASP A 35 9.71 17.04 5.94
C ASP A 35 10.31 16.21 7.09
N ALA A 36 9.49 15.45 7.82
CA ALA A 36 9.96 14.62 8.92
C ALA A 36 10.90 13.52 8.42
N LYS A 37 11.88 13.17 9.26
CA LYS A 37 12.68 11.96 9.02
C LYS A 37 11.78 10.75 9.20
N PHE A 38 11.92 9.79 8.29
CA PHE A 38 11.20 8.53 8.32
C PHE A 38 12.16 7.36 8.09
N CYS A 39 11.73 6.17 8.48
CA CYS A 39 12.33 4.92 8.05
C CYS A 39 11.27 4.01 7.41
N LEU A 40 11.73 3.15 6.51
CA LEU A 40 10.90 2.10 5.93
C LEU A 40 11.14 0.80 6.71
N ILE A 41 10.05 0.16 7.08
CA ILE A 41 9.99 -1.15 7.71
C ILE A 41 9.43 -2.08 6.66
N VAL A 42 10.10 -3.21 6.49
CA VAL A 42 9.72 -4.25 5.55
C VAL A 42 9.59 -5.52 6.36
N ASP A 43 8.40 -6.12 6.37
CA ASP A 43 8.11 -7.35 7.10
C ASP A 43 7.69 -8.45 6.12
N GLU A 44 8.31 -9.62 6.24
CA GLU A 44 7.99 -10.78 5.43
C GLU A 44 6.99 -11.66 6.19
N SER A 45 5.84 -11.90 5.57
CA SER A 45 4.80 -12.77 6.12
C SER A 45 4.28 -13.72 5.05
N ARG A 46 3.72 -14.85 5.48
CA ARG A 46 3.07 -15.81 4.58
C ARG A 46 1.56 -15.67 4.70
N ASP A 47 0.90 -15.53 3.56
CA ASP A 47 -0.57 -15.49 3.53
C ASP A 47 -1.17 -16.89 3.76
N GLU A 48 -2.51 -16.96 3.86
CA GLU A 48 -3.24 -18.23 4.03
C GLU A 48 -3.01 -19.21 2.87
N SER A 49 -2.58 -18.73 1.70
CA SER A 49 -2.22 -19.52 0.53
C SER A 49 -0.75 -19.96 0.50
N LYS A 50 0.01 -19.72 1.59
CA LYS A 50 1.44 -19.99 1.78
C LYS A 50 2.36 -19.21 0.85
N LYS A 51 1.87 -18.14 0.24
CA LYS A 51 2.71 -17.29 -0.59
C LYS A 51 3.39 -16.23 0.26
N GLU A 52 4.64 -15.95 -0.05
CA GLU A 52 5.43 -14.94 0.64
C GLU A 52 5.01 -13.55 0.19
N GLN A 53 4.74 -12.69 1.17
CA GLN A 53 4.31 -11.31 0.98
C GLN A 53 5.16 -10.41 1.86
N MET A 54 5.53 -9.24 1.33
CA MET A 54 6.29 -8.23 2.06
C MET A 54 5.41 -7.01 2.31
N ALA A 55 5.14 -6.72 3.58
CA ALA A 55 4.44 -5.50 3.98
C ALA A 55 5.44 -4.35 4.07
N LEU A 56 5.13 -3.25 3.39
CA LEU A 56 5.89 -2.00 3.47
C LEU A 56 5.19 -1.02 4.40
N VAL A 57 5.86 -0.63 5.47
CA VAL A 57 5.36 0.33 6.46
C VAL A 57 6.33 1.50 6.58
N VAL A 58 5.84 2.73 6.55
CA VAL A 58 6.64 3.92 6.87
C VAL A 58 6.45 4.30 8.33
N ARG A 59 7.55 4.44 9.06
CA ARG A 59 7.59 4.91 10.44
C ARG A 59 8.24 6.29 10.50
N PHE A 60 7.58 7.25 11.14
CA PHE A 60 8.07 8.62 11.28
C PHE A 60 7.64 9.22 12.62
N VAL A 61 8.23 10.34 12.99
CA VAL A 61 7.81 11.11 14.17
C VAL A 61 6.92 12.26 13.69
N ASP A 62 5.70 12.35 14.22
CA ASP A 62 4.78 13.42 13.88
C ASP A 62 5.16 14.76 14.54
N LYS A 63 4.38 15.80 14.23
CA LYS A 63 4.61 17.16 14.76
C LYS A 63 4.45 17.25 16.27
N ASP A 64 3.72 16.32 16.87
CA ASP A 64 3.48 16.24 18.31
C ASP A 64 4.56 15.40 19.03
N GLY A 65 5.54 14.87 18.27
CA GLY A 65 6.65 14.07 18.79
C GLY A 65 6.32 12.58 18.97
N PHE A 66 5.17 12.12 18.46
CA PHE A 66 4.79 10.71 18.56
C PHE A 66 5.27 9.92 17.35
N VAL A 67 5.71 8.69 17.60
CA VAL A 67 6.01 7.72 16.53
C VAL A 67 4.70 7.29 15.88
N ARG A 68 4.60 7.46 14.56
CA ARG A 68 3.50 7.01 13.72
C ARG A 68 3.99 5.96 12.74
N GLU A 69 3.10 5.03 12.41
CA GLU A 69 3.33 4.00 11.41
C GLU A 69 2.19 4.01 10.41
N ARG A 70 2.52 4.00 9.12
CA ARG A 70 1.54 3.97 8.02
C ARG A 70 1.90 2.83 7.06
N PHE A 71 0.95 1.94 6.84
CA PHE A 71 1.06 0.92 5.81
C PHE A 71 0.99 1.57 4.42
N LEU A 72 1.93 1.20 3.55
CA LEU A 72 2.04 1.73 2.20
C LEU A 72 1.57 0.73 1.15
N ASP A 73 2.07 -0.50 1.23
CA ASP A 73 1.78 -1.52 0.23
C ASP A 73 2.09 -2.92 0.75
N LEU A 74 1.52 -3.92 0.08
CA LEU A 74 1.83 -5.32 0.26
C LEU A 74 2.32 -5.90 -1.06
N ILE A 75 3.61 -6.24 -1.08
CA ILE A 75 4.31 -6.69 -2.27
C ILE A 75 4.28 -8.21 -2.29
N HIS A 76 3.82 -8.79 -3.39
CA HIS A 76 3.95 -10.22 -3.61
C HIS A 76 5.38 -10.58 -3.97
N VAL A 77 6.02 -11.44 -3.18
CA VAL A 77 7.34 -11.96 -3.53
C VAL A 77 7.11 -13.16 -4.43
N ASN A 78 7.33 -12.99 -5.73
CA ASN A 78 7.48 -14.15 -6.60
C ASN A 78 8.76 -14.85 -6.18
N ASP A 79 8.68 -16.15 -5.84
CA ASP A 79 9.82 -17.00 -5.50
C ASP A 79 11.06 -16.57 -6.29
N THR A 80 12.00 -15.93 -5.60
CA THR A 80 13.33 -15.72 -6.14
C THR A 80 13.99 -17.09 -6.17
N TYR A 81 13.72 -17.86 -7.22
CA TYR A 81 14.58 -18.99 -7.56
C TYR A 81 16.00 -18.45 -7.55
N SER A 82 16.79 -18.91 -6.58
CA SER A 82 18.22 -18.74 -6.61
C SER A 82 18.65 -19.32 -7.96
N ARG A 83 19.12 -18.45 -8.86
CA ARG A 83 19.83 -18.92 -10.05
C ARG A 83 21.15 -19.47 -9.53
N ASN A 84 21.13 -20.74 -9.12
CA ASN A 84 22.33 -21.49 -8.82
C ASN A 84 23.15 -21.54 -10.12
N SER A 85 24.34 -20.94 -10.04
CA SER A 85 25.56 -21.15 -10.83
C SER A 85 25.43 -21.15 -12.36
#